data_AF-A0A0X8D8K1-F1
#
_entry.id   AF-A0A0X8D8K1-F1
#
_cell.length_a   1.000
_cell.length_b   1.000
_cell.length_c   1.000
_cell.angle_alpha   90.00
_cell.angle_beta   90.00
_cell.angle_gamma   90.00
#
_symmetry.space_group_name_H-M   'P 1'
#
loop_
_entity.id
_entity.type
_entity.pdbx_description
1 polymer ?
#
loop_
_entity_poly.entity_id
_entity_poly.type
_entity_poly.pdbx_seq_one_letter_code
_entity_poly.pdbx_strand_id
1 'polypeptide(L)'
;MDRTHERILQAMAENLGEGLPRAIPLLAEKAPGLLLEHGRNWTFAMPEKGALDEKTRTLILLGIALATGSEACVKAMAHRAKRLGLSKEALLETLKIARQAQANAVLGHAAPLLEVL
;
A
#
# COMPACT_ATOMS: atom_id res chain seq x y z
N MET A 1 12.59 -9.10 22.07
CA MET A 1 11.19 -9.57 22.14
C MET A 1 10.95 -10.42 20.91
N ASP A 2 10.65 -11.71 21.09
CA ASP A 2 10.32 -12.57 19.96
C ASP A 2 9.14 -11.99 19.17
N ARG A 3 9.41 -11.71 17.89
CA ARG A 3 8.40 -11.35 16.91
C ARG A 3 7.89 -12.66 16.33
N THR A 4 6.86 -13.25 16.94
CA THR A 4 6.17 -14.40 16.35
C THR A 4 5.28 -13.93 15.19
N HIS A 5 5.03 -14.81 14.22
CA HIS A 5 4.21 -14.48 13.05
C HIS A 5 2.77 -14.16 13.45
N GLU A 6 2.29 -14.71 14.56
CA GLU A 6 0.98 -14.45 15.17
C GLU A 6 0.83 -12.99 15.58
N ARG A 7 1.86 -12.39 16.21
CA ARG A 7 1.83 -10.96 16.59
C ARG A 7 1.76 -10.06 15.37
N ILE A 8 2.44 -10.42 14.29
CA ILE A 8 2.39 -9.68 13.03
C ILE A 8 1.01 -9.82 12.40
N LEU A 9 0.46 -11.04 12.32
CA LEU A 9 -0.89 -11.29 11.83
C LEU A 9 -1.92 -10.47 12.59
N GLN A 10 -1.87 -10.48 13.92
CA GLN A 10 -2.79 -9.73 14.78
C GLN A 10 -2.68 -8.22 14.51
N ALA A 11 -1.46 -7.67 14.50
CA ALA A 11 -1.25 -6.26 14.21
C ALA A 11 -1.78 -5.86 12.82
N MET A 12 -1.61 -6.71 11.81
CA MET A 12 -2.17 -6.46 10.47
C MET A 12 -3.70 -6.52 10.47
N ALA A 13 -4.30 -7.50 11.16
CA ALA A 13 -5.75 -7.63 11.27
C ALA A 13 -6.38 -6.40 11.97
N GLU A 14 -5.76 -5.91 13.04
CA GLU A 14 -6.22 -4.71 13.78
C GLU A 14 -6.13 -3.44 12.91
N ASN A 15 -5.01 -3.29 12.20
CA ASN A 15 -4.75 -2.08 11.40
C ASN A 15 -5.46 -2.05 10.04
N LEU A 16 -5.88 -3.20 9.51
CA LEU A 16 -6.51 -3.31 8.19
C LEU A 16 -7.98 -3.74 8.26
N GLY A 17 -8.41 -4.44 9.32
CA GLY A 17 -9.76 -4.97 9.46
C GLY A 17 -10.20 -5.80 8.25
N GLU A 18 -11.40 -5.50 7.73
CA GLU A 18 -11.96 -6.16 6.53
C GLU A 18 -11.12 -5.95 5.24
N GLY A 19 -10.17 -5.02 5.27
CA GLY A 19 -9.20 -4.81 4.20
C GLY A 19 -7.99 -5.74 4.25
N LEU A 20 -7.86 -6.60 5.27
CA LEU A 20 -6.76 -7.56 5.35
C LEU A 20 -6.75 -8.48 4.11
N PRO A 21 -5.66 -8.53 3.34
CA PRO A 21 -5.59 -9.43 2.20
C PRO A 21 -5.75 -10.88 2.60
N ARG A 22 -6.55 -11.66 1.83
CA ARG A 22 -6.78 -13.10 2.08
C ARG A 22 -5.48 -13.90 2.17
N ALA A 23 -4.42 -13.46 1.49
CA ALA A 23 -3.12 -14.09 1.54
C ALA A 23 -2.45 -14.02 2.92
N ILE A 24 -2.75 -13.02 3.76
CA ILE A 24 -2.07 -12.85 5.05
C ILE A 24 -2.37 -14.00 6.02
N PRO A 25 -3.63 -14.41 6.26
CA PRO A 25 -3.91 -15.63 7.03
C PRO A 25 -3.29 -16.89 6.41
N LEU A 26 -3.31 -17.02 5.08
CA LEU A 26 -2.70 -18.17 4.39
C LEU A 26 -1.18 -18.23 4.58
N LEU A 27 -0.50 -17.08 4.61
CA LEU A 27 0.93 -17.00 4.92
C LEU A 27 1.20 -17.38 6.37
N ALA A 28 0.36 -16.94 7.32
CA ALA A 28 0.51 -17.36 8.71
C ALA A 28 0.41 -18.90 8.85
N GLU A 29 -0.54 -19.52 8.15
CA GLU A 29 -0.75 -20.97 8.19
C GLU A 29 0.35 -21.75 7.44
N LYS A 30 0.69 -21.32 6.22
CA LYS A 30 1.47 -22.14 5.27
C LYS A 30 2.93 -21.71 5.13
N ALA A 31 3.25 -20.46 5.43
CA ALA A 31 4.59 -19.89 5.26
C ALA A 31 4.90 -18.80 6.31
N PRO A 32 4.87 -19.13 7.63
CA PRO A 32 4.94 -18.13 8.70
C PRO A 32 6.25 -17.33 8.68
N GLY A 33 7.36 -17.92 8.24
CA GLY A 33 8.63 -17.21 8.04
C GLY A 33 8.53 -16.09 6.99
N LEU A 34 7.73 -16.28 5.93
CA LEU A 34 7.51 -15.25 4.92
C LEU A 34 6.62 -14.11 5.46
N LEU A 35 5.66 -14.41 6.35
CA LEU A 35 4.90 -13.37 7.03
C LEU A 35 5.79 -12.52 7.97
N LEU A 36 6.73 -13.16 8.67
CA LEU A 36 7.74 -12.46 9.48
C LEU A 36 8.60 -11.53 8.63
N GLU A 37 9.08 -12.03 7.51
CA GLU A 37 9.91 -11.27 6.59
C GLU A 37 9.14 -10.12 5.95
N HIS A 38 7.86 -10.32 5.60
CA HIS A 38 6.98 -9.25 5.13
C HIS A 38 6.88 -8.10 6.15
N GLY A 39 6.64 -8.43 7.42
CA GLY A 39 6.61 -7.43 8.50
C GLY A 39 7.96 -6.74 8.73
N ARG A 40 9.08 -7.48 8.62
CA ARG A 40 10.43 -6.92 8.71
C ARG A 40 10.66 -5.87 7.62
N ASN A 41 10.37 -6.23 6.36
CA ASN A 41 10.53 -5.34 5.21
C ASN A 41 9.65 -4.10 5.31
N TRP A 42 8.42 -4.23 5.82
CA TRP A 42 7.55 -3.09 6.11
C TRP A 42 8.21 -2.10 7.07
N THR A 43 8.72 -2.59 8.22
CA THR A 43 9.35 -1.73 9.24
C THR A 43 10.70 -1.17 8.82
N PHE A 44 11.42 -1.86 7.93
CA PHE A 44 12.64 -1.35 7.32
C PHE A 44 12.34 -0.16 6.39
N ALA A 45 11.33 -0.29 5.52
CA ALA A 45 10.97 0.76 4.57
C ALA A 45 10.27 1.96 5.26
N MET A 46 9.49 1.69 6.30
CA MET A 46 8.70 2.68 7.03
C MET A 46 8.99 2.57 8.55
N PRO A 47 10.15 3.05 9.03
CA PRO A 47 10.48 3.00 10.44
C PRO A 47 9.58 3.93 11.27
N GLU A 48 9.37 3.61 12.55
CA GLU A 48 8.47 4.35 13.45
C GLU A 48 8.78 5.85 13.50
N LYS A 49 10.08 6.21 13.54
CA LYS A 49 10.57 7.59 13.49
C LYS A 49 11.24 7.91 12.15
N GLY A 50 10.59 7.50 11.07
CA GLY A 50 11.07 7.74 9.70
C GLY A 50 10.82 9.15 9.19
N ALA A 51 11.25 9.41 7.96
CA ALA A 51 11.19 10.74 7.34
C ALA A 51 9.76 11.21 6.97
N LEU A 52 8.83 10.28 6.77
CA LEU A 52 7.44 10.56 6.39
C LEU A 52 6.49 10.16 7.50
N ASP A 53 5.35 10.84 7.63
CA ASP A 53 4.28 10.44 8.54
C ASP A 53 3.41 9.30 7.95
N GLU A 54 2.57 8.70 8.80
CA GLU A 54 1.69 7.58 8.40
C GLU A 54 0.64 7.98 7.36
N LYS A 55 0.20 9.25 7.38
CA LYS A 55 -0.70 9.80 6.37
C LYS A 55 -0.04 9.73 4.99
N THR A 56 1.15 10.30 4.86
CA THR A 56 1.88 10.37 3.60
C THR A 56 2.23 8.96 3.10
N ARG A 57 2.72 8.08 3.98
CA ARG A 57 3.01 6.68 3.64
C ARG A 57 1.80 5.94 3.09
N THR A 58 0.64 6.08 3.75
CA THR A 58 -0.59 5.41 3.33
C THR A 58 -1.08 5.93 1.97
N LEU A 59 -0.99 7.24 1.74
CA LEU A 59 -1.39 7.83 0.44
C LEU A 59 -0.46 7.42 -0.70
N ILE A 60 0.86 7.32 -0.45
CA ILE A 60 1.83 6.79 -1.43
C ILE A 60 1.45 5.35 -1.78
N LEU A 61 1.25 4.49 -0.78
CA LEU A 61 0.90 3.08 -1.00
C LEU A 61 -0.46 2.93 -1.72
N LEU A 62 -1.46 3.75 -1.37
CA LEU A 62 -2.76 3.76 -2.05
C LEU A 62 -2.61 4.20 -3.51
N GLY A 63 -1.83 5.25 -3.77
CA GLY A 63 -1.56 5.73 -5.13
C GLY A 63 -0.88 4.67 -6.00
N ILE A 64 0.15 4.01 -5.47
CA ILE A 64 0.84 2.91 -6.16
C ILE A 64 -0.12 1.74 -6.42
N ALA A 65 -0.93 1.36 -5.42
CA ALA A 65 -1.88 0.25 -5.57
C ALA A 65 -2.91 0.52 -6.66
N LEU A 66 -3.45 1.75 -6.74
CA LEU A 66 -4.37 2.18 -7.78
C LEU A 66 -3.71 2.18 -9.16
N ALA A 67 -2.51 2.76 -9.26
CA ALA A 67 -1.77 2.88 -10.51
C ALA A 67 -1.35 1.52 -11.11
N THR A 68 -1.15 0.51 -10.26
CA THR A 68 -0.73 -0.85 -10.67
C THR A 68 -1.87 -1.86 -10.75
N GLY A 69 -3.10 -1.47 -10.39
CA GLY A 69 -4.27 -2.37 -10.43
C GLY A 69 -4.26 -3.47 -9.35
N SER A 70 -3.53 -3.30 -8.26
CA SER A 70 -3.44 -4.32 -7.20
C SER A 70 -4.65 -4.26 -6.26
N GLU A 71 -5.71 -5.02 -6.57
CA GLU A 71 -6.98 -5.02 -5.82
C GLU A 71 -6.79 -5.25 -4.30
N ALA A 72 -5.94 -6.22 -3.93
CA ALA A 72 -5.66 -6.53 -2.53
C ALA A 72 -5.03 -5.33 -1.81
N CYS A 73 -4.09 -4.64 -2.45
CA CYS A 73 -3.44 -3.46 -1.89
C CYS A 73 -4.37 -2.26 -1.85
N VAL A 74 -5.21 -2.06 -2.87
CA VAL A 74 -6.22 -0.98 -2.89
C VAL A 74 -7.16 -1.13 -1.70
N LYS A 75 -7.71 -2.34 -1.49
CA LYS A 75 -8.61 -2.60 -0.37
C LYS A 75 -7.89 -2.42 0.97
N ALA A 76 -6.68 -2.96 1.12
CA ALA A 76 -5.91 -2.83 2.36
C ALA A 76 -5.62 -1.36 2.69
N MET A 77 -5.13 -0.58 1.73
CA MET A 77 -4.76 0.83 1.96
C MET A 77 -5.97 1.74 2.13
N ALA A 78 -7.10 1.44 1.47
CA ALA A 78 -8.36 2.15 1.71
C ALA A 78 -8.85 1.97 3.16
N HIS A 79 -8.83 0.74 3.69
CA HIS A 79 -9.20 0.48 5.08
C HIS A 79 -8.19 1.05 6.08
N ARG A 80 -6.88 0.98 5.78
CA ARG A 80 -5.83 1.63 6.58
C ARG A 80 -6.06 3.13 6.68
N ALA A 81 -6.29 3.80 5.56
CA ALA A 81 -6.55 5.23 5.51
C ALA A 81 -7.79 5.62 6.32
N LYS A 82 -8.88 4.84 6.21
CA LYS A 82 -10.09 5.04 7.01
C LYS A 82 -9.81 4.95 8.51
N ARG A 83 -9.04 3.94 8.95
CA ARG A 83 -8.67 3.75 10.36
C ARG A 83 -7.76 4.86 10.89
N LEU A 84 -6.91 5.41 10.04
CA LEU A 84 -6.07 6.58 10.36
C LEU A 84 -6.84 7.91 10.34
N GLY A 85 -8.13 7.91 9.98
CA GLY A 85 -8.94 9.14 9.94
C GLY A 85 -8.56 10.11 8.82
N LEU A 86 -8.00 9.61 7.71
CA LEU A 86 -7.70 10.47 6.56
C LEU A 86 -8.98 11.01 5.95
N SER A 87 -8.95 12.29 5.54
CA SER A 87 -10.13 12.94 4.97
C SER A 87 -10.50 12.39 3.60
N LYS A 88 -11.79 12.46 3.26
CA LYS A 88 -12.32 12.07 1.95
C LYS A 88 -11.61 12.82 0.82
N GLU A 89 -11.32 14.09 1.04
CA GLU A 89 -10.68 15.00 0.07
C GLU A 89 -9.26 14.51 -0.24
N ALA A 90 -8.47 14.14 0.77
CA ALA A 90 -7.12 13.61 0.58
C ALA A 90 -7.13 12.27 -0.19
N LEU A 91 -8.12 11.41 0.05
CA LEU A 91 -8.26 10.13 -0.65
C LEU A 91 -8.69 10.31 -2.11
N LEU A 92 -9.66 11.19 -2.36
CA LEU A 92 -10.09 11.51 -3.72
C LEU A 92 -9.00 12.24 -4.50
N GLU A 93 -8.19 13.07 -3.85
CA GLU A 93 -7.03 13.68 -4.47
C GLU A 93 -5.96 12.65 -4.84
N THR A 94 -5.69 11.69 -3.95
CA THR A 94 -4.77 10.58 -4.23
C THR A 94 -5.25 9.74 -5.42
N LEU A 95 -6.56 9.49 -5.53
CA LEU A 95 -7.16 8.84 -6.70
C LEU A 95 -6.94 9.62 -8.00
N LYS A 96 -7.19 10.94 -7.99
CA LYS A 96 -6.92 11.81 -9.15
C LYS A 96 -5.45 11.78 -9.54
N ILE A 97 -4.55 11.84 -8.55
CA ILE A 97 -3.09 11.78 -8.76
C ILE A 97 -2.68 10.45 -9.39
N ALA A 98 -3.16 9.31 -8.88
CA ALA A 98 -2.85 8.00 -9.43
C ALA A 98 -3.32 7.86 -10.89
N ARG A 99 -4.54 8.32 -11.19
CA ARG A 99 -5.07 8.38 -12.56
C ARG A 99 -4.20 9.28 -13.46
N GLN A 100 -3.82 10.45 -12.98
CA GLN A 100 -2.99 11.39 -13.74
C GLN A 100 -1.58 10.83 -14.00
N ALA A 101 -0.99 10.13 -13.02
CA ALA A 101 0.32 9.50 -13.18
C ALA A 101 0.32 8.48 -14.34
N GLN A 102 -0.75 7.69 -14.49
CA GLN A 102 -0.90 6.77 -15.62
C GLN A 102 -1.02 7.51 -16.96
N ALA A 103 -1.79 8.61 -17.01
CA ALA A 103 -1.87 9.45 -18.21
C ALA A 103 -0.51 10.09 -18.57
N ASN A 104 0.24 10.55 -17.57
CA ASN A 104 1.58 11.10 -17.76
C ASN A 104 2.54 10.08 -18.35
N ALA A 105 2.48 8.81 -17.92
CA ALA A 105 3.32 7.76 -18.46
C ALA A 105 3.08 7.55 -19.97
N VAL A 106 1.82 7.59 -20.42
CA VAL A 106 1.48 7.50 -21.85
C VAL A 106 2.12 8.64 -22.63
N LEU A 107 1.98 9.89 -22.15
CA LEU A 107 2.60 11.04 -22.81
C LEU A 107 4.13 10.99 -22.77
N GLY A 108 4.72 10.51 -21.66
CA GLY A 108 6.17 10.36 -21.51
C GLY A 108 6.77 9.32 -22.48
N HIS A 109 6.00 8.31 -22.87
CA HIS A 109 6.41 7.32 -23.87
C HIS A 109 6.02 7.66 -25.31
N ALA A 110 5.38 8.81 -25.55
CA ALA A 110 4.92 9.20 -26.88
C ALA A 110 6.01 9.81 -27.76
N ALA A 111 7.22 10.05 -27.25
CA ALA A 111 8.30 10.70 -28.02
C ALA A 111 8.58 10.03 -29.37
N PRO A 112 8.74 8.69 -29.49
CA PRO A 112 8.98 8.06 -30.79
C PRO A 112 7.84 8.21 -31.80
N LEU A 113 6.59 8.35 -31.32
CA LEU A 113 5.45 8.65 -32.18
C LEU A 113 5.48 10.11 -32.64
N LEU A 114 5.74 11.05 -31.73
CA LEU A 114 5.72 12.48 -32.02
C LEU A 114 6.89 12.91 -32.93
N GLU A 115 8.02 12.20 -32.88
CA GLU A 115 9.18 12.45 -33.75
C GLU A 115 8.92 12.14 -35.24
N VAL A 116 7.89 11.37 -35.57
CA VAL A 116 7.57 10.95 -36.95
C VAL A 116 6.31 11.59 -37.53
N LEU A 117 5.71 12.56 -36.83
CA LEU A 117 4.62 13.41 -37.32
C LEU A 117 5.18 14.71 -37.90
#